data_AF-A0A432VG94-F1
#
_entry.id   AF-A0A432VG94-F1
#
_cell.length_a   1.000
_cell.length_b   1.000
_cell.length_c   1.000
_cell.angle_alpha   90.00
_cell.angle_beta   90.00
_cell.angle_gamma   90.00
#
_symmetry.space_group_name_H-M   'P 1'
#
loop_
_entity.id
_entity.type
_entity.pdbx_description
1 polymer ?
#
loop_
_entity_poly.entity_id
_entity_poly.type
_entity_poly.pdbx_seq_one_letter_code
_entity_poly.pdbx_strand_id
1 'polypeptide(L)'
;MIAIQVARIIAHFSLFLELTDDDTLDPDEAVQMMELLGADLQALDKPFLRELVDAFAIIASEFTGEAQQLVRDIPYSCYLEEELAAGDPVRLAELEAIREARD
;
A
#
# COMPACT_ATOMS: atom_id res chain seq x y z
N MET A 1 -10.37 3.06 -14.45
CA MET A 1 -9.41 2.91 -15.59
C MET A 1 -8.21 3.88 -15.54
N ILE A 2 -8.10 4.71 -14.48
CA ILE A 2 -6.89 5.46 -14.12
C ILE A 2 -6.17 4.85 -12.89
N ALA A 3 -6.91 4.10 -12.05
CA ALA A 3 -6.39 3.43 -10.87
C ALA A 3 -5.20 2.50 -11.15
N ILE A 4 -5.20 1.76 -12.27
CA ILE A 4 -4.06 0.92 -12.67
C ILE A 4 -2.80 1.74 -12.93
N GLN A 5 -2.94 2.89 -13.60
CA GLN A 5 -1.83 3.79 -13.89
C GLN A 5 -1.30 4.44 -12.60
N VAL A 6 -2.20 4.88 -11.72
CA VAL A 6 -1.85 5.47 -10.42
C VAL A 6 -1.20 4.42 -9.52
N ALA A 7 -1.73 3.19 -9.47
CA ALA A 7 -1.13 2.07 -8.75
C ALA A 7 0.30 1.79 -9.23
N ARG A 8 0.58 1.85 -10.54
CA ARG A 8 1.97 1.69 -11.04
C ARG A 8 2.89 2.80 -10.59
N ILE A 9 2.41 4.05 -10.59
CA ILE A 9 3.20 5.20 -10.13
C ILE A 9 3.55 5.01 -8.66
N ILE A 10 2.56 4.67 -7.83
CA ILE A 10 2.75 4.39 -6.40
C ILE A 10 3.69 3.21 -6.21
N ALA A 11 3.46 2.10 -6.91
CA ALA A 11 4.30 0.90 -6.83
C ALA A 11 5.77 1.20 -7.13
N HIS A 12 6.07 1.95 -8.20
CA HIS A 12 7.46 2.32 -8.48
C HIS A 12 8.06 3.18 -7.38
N PHE A 13 7.30 4.10 -6.80
CA PHE A 13 7.78 4.96 -5.72
C PHE A 13 7.99 4.16 -4.42
N SER A 14 7.02 3.34 -4.02
CA SER A 14 7.15 2.45 -2.85
C SER A 14 8.32 1.48 -3.01
N LEU A 15 8.49 0.85 -4.18
CA LEU A 15 9.62 -0.03 -4.44
C LEU A 15 10.96 0.71 -4.41
N PHE A 16 11.01 1.96 -4.88
CA PHE A 16 12.20 2.78 -4.74
C PHE A 16 12.54 3.03 -3.26
N LEU A 17 11.54 3.35 -2.42
CA LEU A 17 11.76 3.57 -0.99
C LEU A 17 12.17 2.28 -0.25
N GLU A 18 11.59 1.14 -0.61
CA GLU A 18 11.80 -0.15 0.09
C GLU A 18 13.04 -0.93 -0.38
N LEU A 19 13.43 -0.80 -1.65
CA LEU A 19 14.48 -1.63 -2.26
C LEU A 19 15.78 -0.87 -2.57
N THR A 20 15.82 0.45 -2.33
CA THR A 20 17.08 1.20 -2.43
C THR A 20 17.90 0.97 -1.17
N ASP A 21 19.18 0.67 -1.33
CA ASP A 21 20.08 0.45 -0.19
C ASP A 21 20.34 1.72 0.64
N ASP A 22 20.66 1.50 1.91
CA ASP A 22 20.96 2.52 2.92
C ASP A 22 22.17 3.41 2.55
N ASP A 23 23.05 2.97 1.65
CA ASP A 23 24.17 3.78 1.15
C ASP A 23 23.71 4.86 0.15
N THR A 24 22.55 4.65 -0.47
CA THR A 24 21.98 5.51 -1.52
C THR A 24 20.80 6.36 -1.03
N LEU A 25 19.96 5.79 -0.16
CA LEU A 25 18.79 6.45 0.42
C LEU A 25 18.83 6.32 1.94
N ASP A 26 18.71 7.44 2.64
CA ASP A 26 18.63 7.44 4.11
C ASP A 26 17.37 6.65 4.55
N PRO A 27 17.51 5.58 5.34
CA PRO A 27 16.37 4.77 5.77
C PRO A 27 15.32 5.55 6.55
N ASP A 28 15.73 6.54 7.35
CA ASP A 28 14.79 7.36 8.14
C ASP A 28 13.94 8.24 7.20
N GLU A 29 14.56 8.79 6.15
CA GLU A 29 13.85 9.56 5.12
C GLU A 29 12.95 8.65 4.27
N ALA A 30 13.37 7.42 3.98
CA ALA A 30 12.56 6.44 3.26
C ALA A 30 11.28 6.09 4.04
N VAL A 31 11.43 5.79 5.33
CA VAL A 31 10.31 5.52 6.25
C VAL A 31 9.38 6.72 6.32
N GLN A 32 9.90 7.93 6.54
CA GLN A 32 9.08 9.14 6.60
C GLN A 32 8.28 9.35 5.31
N MET A 33 8.90 9.14 4.14
CA MET A 33 8.21 9.28 2.86
C MET A 33 7.14 8.20 2.66
N MET A 34 7.35 6.98 3.15
CA MET A 34 6.31 5.95 3.14
C MET A 34 5.15 6.28 4.08
N GLU A 35 5.40 6.85 5.25
CA GLU A 35 4.32 7.30 6.15
C GLU A 35 3.47 8.41 5.51
N LEU A 36 4.11 9.38 4.87
CA LEU A 36 3.42 10.45 4.13
C LEU A 36 2.60 9.89 2.97
N LEU A 37 3.18 8.96 2.20
CA LEU A 37 2.45 8.28 1.12
C LEU A 37 1.23 7.52 1.65
N GLY A 38 1.39 6.77 2.75
CA GLY A 38 0.29 6.05 3.38
C GLY A 38 -0.85 7.00 3.81
N ALA A 39 -0.51 8.12 4.44
CA ALA A 39 -1.49 9.13 4.85
C ALA A 39 -2.24 9.75 3.66
N ASP A 40 -1.53 10.09 2.58
CA ASP A 40 -2.14 10.62 1.36
C ASP A 40 -3.08 9.60 0.69
N LEU A 41 -2.72 8.31 0.70
CA LEU A 41 -3.57 7.24 0.16
C LEU A 41 -4.84 7.04 1.00
N GLN A 42 -4.72 7.09 2.33
CA GLN A 42 -5.88 7.00 3.24
C GLN A 42 -6.83 8.20 3.07
N ALA A 43 -6.32 9.36 2.65
CA ALA A 43 -7.13 10.56 2.42
C ALA A 43 -7.90 10.56 1.09
N LEU A 44 -7.69 9.57 0.22
CA LEU A 44 -8.40 9.45 -1.06
C LEU A 44 -9.90 9.20 -0.86
N ASP A 45 -10.70 9.55 -1.87
CA ASP A 45 -12.13 9.21 -1.84
C ASP A 45 -12.32 7.68 -1.84
N LYS A 46 -13.23 7.19 -0.99
CA LYS A 46 -13.41 5.74 -0.78
C LYS A 46 -13.72 4.94 -2.05
N PRO A 47 -14.54 5.43 -3.00
CA PRO A 47 -14.75 4.74 -4.27
C PRO A 47 -13.44 4.56 -5.06
N PHE A 48 -12.64 5.62 -5.21
CA PHE A 48 -11.36 5.53 -5.91
C PHE A 48 -10.33 4.69 -5.15
N LEU A 49 -10.26 4.83 -3.82
CA LEU A 49 -9.37 4.02 -2.98
C LEU A 49 -9.66 2.52 -3.16
N ARG A 50 -10.94 2.13 -3.27
CA ARG A 50 -11.31 0.74 -3.57
C ARG A 50 -10.82 0.29 -4.95
N GLU A 51 -11.00 1.11 -5.99
CA GLU A 51 -10.43 0.80 -7.32
C GLU A 51 -8.90 0.65 -7.27
N LEU A 52 -8.24 1.45 -6.42
CA LEU A 52 -6.79 1.45 -6.27
C LEU A 52 -6.28 0.19 -5.54
N VAL A 53 -6.95 -0.24 -4.48
CA VAL A 53 -6.66 -1.50 -3.77
C VAL A 53 -6.73 -2.69 -4.73
N ASP A 54 -7.80 -2.79 -5.53
CA ASP A 54 -7.93 -3.84 -6.54
C ASP A 54 -6.83 -3.76 -7.61
N ALA A 55 -6.43 -2.53 -7.99
CA ALA A 55 -5.40 -2.32 -9.00
C ALA A 55 -4.02 -2.84 -8.57
N PHE A 56 -3.64 -2.73 -7.29
CA PHE A 56 -2.36 -3.27 -6.78
C PHE A 56 -2.25 -4.78 -6.99
N ALA A 57 -3.32 -5.53 -6.73
CA ALA A 57 -3.35 -6.97 -6.97
C ALA A 57 -3.15 -7.32 -8.45
N ILE A 58 -3.71 -6.51 -9.35
CA ILE A 58 -3.58 -6.68 -10.81
C ILE A 58 -2.13 -6.42 -11.25
N ILE A 59 -1.57 -5.25 -10.90
CA ILE A 59 -0.25 -4.83 -11.39
C ILE A 59 0.89 -5.60 -10.75
N ALA A 60 0.69 -6.24 -9.59
CA ALA A 60 1.72 -7.05 -8.96
C ALA A 60 2.27 -8.16 -9.88
N SER A 61 1.47 -8.66 -10.82
CA SER A 61 1.91 -9.64 -11.81
C SER A 61 2.92 -9.10 -12.84
N GLU A 62 3.07 -7.78 -12.94
CA GLU A 62 4.05 -7.11 -13.81
C GLU A 62 5.46 -7.07 -13.18
N PHE A 63 5.55 -7.31 -11.87
CA PHE A 63 6.80 -7.36 -11.11
C PHE A 63 7.19 -8.80 -10.80
N THR A 64 8.43 -9.01 -10.35
CA THR A 64 8.97 -10.34 -10.03
C THR A 64 9.71 -10.35 -8.70
N GLY A 65 9.76 -11.51 -8.04
CA GLY A 65 10.51 -11.67 -6.80
C GLY A 65 9.90 -10.87 -5.66
N GLU A 66 10.75 -10.27 -4.83
CA GLU A 66 10.34 -9.47 -3.69
C GLU A 66 9.47 -8.28 -4.09
N ALA A 67 9.80 -7.60 -5.19
CA ALA A 67 9.01 -6.46 -5.69
C ALA A 67 7.55 -6.82 -5.99
N GLN A 68 7.29 -8.05 -6.49
CA GLN A 68 5.92 -8.52 -6.70
C GLN A 68 5.14 -8.62 -5.39
N GLN A 69 5.77 -9.13 -4.34
CA GLN A 69 5.12 -9.29 -3.04
C GLN A 69 4.91 -7.93 -2.38
N LEU A 70 5.90 -7.04 -2.42
CA LEU A 70 5.78 -5.67 -1.91
C LEU A 70 4.62 -4.93 -2.57
N VAL A 71 4.47 -5.00 -3.89
CA VAL A 71 3.35 -4.36 -4.60
C VAL A 71 1.99 -4.93 -4.18
N ARG A 72 1.89 -6.24 -3.92
CA ARG A 72 0.65 -6.84 -3.37
C ARG A 72 0.35 -6.38 -1.96
N ASP A 73 1.39 -6.16 -1.17
CA ASP A 73 1.27 -5.81 0.24
C ASP A 73 1.03 -4.31 0.45
N ILE A 74 1.14 -3.43 -0.56
CA ILE A 74 0.89 -1.98 -0.40
C ILE A 74 -0.44 -1.67 0.32
N PRO A 75 -1.60 -2.24 -0.04
CA PRO A 75 -2.85 -2.02 0.69
C PRO A 75 -2.76 -2.36 2.18
N TYR A 76 -2.06 -3.45 2.50
CA TYR A 76 -1.82 -3.86 3.87
C TYR A 76 -0.80 -2.92 4.55
N SER A 77 0.36 -2.66 3.97
CA SER A 77 1.36 -1.77 4.58
C SER A 77 0.84 -0.36 4.84
N CYS A 78 -0.09 0.12 4.01
CA CYS A 78 -0.69 1.45 4.13
C CYS A 78 -2.07 1.48 4.84
N TYR A 79 -2.54 0.36 5.41
CA TYR A 79 -3.83 0.27 6.13
C TYR A 79 -5.06 0.69 5.29
N LEU A 80 -5.03 0.45 3.97
CA LEU A 80 -6.06 0.95 3.06
C LEU A 80 -7.38 0.16 3.19
N GLU A 81 -7.30 -1.13 3.52
CA GLU A 81 -8.49 -1.95 3.73
C GLU A 81 -9.25 -1.54 5.00
N GLU A 82 -8.51 -1.18 6.05
CA GLU A 82 -9.03 -0.64 7.30
C GLU A 82 -9.71 0.71 7.07
N GLU A 83 -9.09 1.62 6.29
CA GLU A 83 -9.71 2.90 5.92
C GLU A 83 -11.00 2.70 5.12
N LEU A 84 -11.03 1.73 4.20
CA LEU A 84 -12.25 1.36 3.47
C LEU A 84 -13.33 0.78 4.41
N ALA A 85 -12.92 0.12 5.49
CA ALA A 85 -13.78 -0.47 6.51
C ALA A 85 -14.17 0.48 7.65
N ALA A 86 -13.68 1.73 7.70
CA ALA A 86 -13.93 2.63 8.85
C ALA A 86 -15.42 2.90 9.18
N GLY A 87 -16.34 2.66 8.24
CA GLY A 87 -17.79 2.73 8.46
C GLY A 87 -18.45 1.42 8.90
N ASP A 88 -17.67 0.33 9.02
CA ASP A 88 -18.10 -1.02 9.35
C ASP A 88 -17.22 -1.57 10.50
N PRO A 89 -17.65 -1.40 11.77
CA PRO A 89 -16.82 -1.77 12.92
C PRO A 89 -16.59 -3.27 13.05
N VAL A 90 -17.46 -4.11 12.46
CA VAL A 90 -17.27 -5.56 12.46
C VAL A 90 -16.14 -5.92 11.50
N ARG A 91 -16.19 -5.38 10.28
CA ARG A 91 -15.14 -5.60 9.27
C ARG A 91 -13.79 -5.06 9.73
N LEU A 92 -13.77 -3.91 10.42
CA LEU A 92 -12.55 -3.34 10.97
C LEU A 92 -11.91 -4.26 12.03
N ALA A 93 -12.70 -4.76 12.98
CA ALA A 93 -12.20 -5.69 14.00
C ALA A 93 -11.65 -7.01 13.39
N GLU A 94 -12.25 -7.49 12.31
CA GLU A 94 -11.73 -8.66 11.58
C GLU A 94 -10.36 -8.37 10.94
N LEU A 95 -10.19 -7.19 10.33
CA LEU A 95 -8.91 -6.77 9.73
C LEU A 95 -7.82 -6.60 10.78
N GLU A 96 -8.13 -5.97 11.91
CA GLU A 96 -7.21 -5.80 13.03
C GLU A 96 -6.72 -7.17 13.55
N ALA A 97 -7.64 -8.12 13.73
CA ALA A 97 -7.27 -9.48 14.16
C ALA A 97 -6.39 -10.22 13.13
N ILE A 98 -6.62 -10.02 11.82
CA ILE A 98 -5.78 -10.59 10.77
C ILE A 98 -4.36 -9.99 10.84
N ARG A 99 -4.25 -8.68 11.09
CA ARG A 99 -2.95 -8.00 11.20
C ARG A 99 -2.19 -8.45 12.44
N GLU A 100 -2.83 -8.50 13.60
CA GLU A 100 -2.24 -9.01 14.85
C GLU A 100 -1.73 -10.45 14.72
N ALA A 101 -2.31 -11.26 13.83
CA ALA A 101 -1.84 -12.62 13.56
C ALA A 101 -0.65 -12.70 12.59
N ARG A 102 -0.36 -11.61 11.84
CA ARG A 102 0.74 -11.53 10.86
C ARG A 102 2.01 -10.91 11.46
N ASP A 103 1.86 -10.05 12.47
CA ASP A 103 2.95 -9.42 13.24
C ASP A 103 3.53 -10.35 14.34
#